data_AF-A0A934N9I5-F1
#
_entry.id   AF-A0A934N9I5-F1
#
_cell.length_a   1.000
_cell.length_b   1.000
_cell.length_c   1.000
_cell.angle_alpha   90.00
_cell.angle_beta   90.00
_cell.angle_gamma   90.00
#
_symmetry.space_group_name_H-M   'P 1'
#
loop_
_entity.id
_entity.type
_entity.pdbx_description
1 polymer ?
#
loop_
_entity_poly.entity_id
_entity_poly.type
_entity_poly.pdbx_seq_one_letter_code
_entity_poly.pdbx_strand_id
1 'polypeptide(L)' 'MISRRLHGAGLRAGHMQALSLGSIGLCIGLWIRAKTVDQDERGNAERRALFVGLWPPMIWLIGDSLERHE' A
#
# COMPACT_ATOMS: atom_id res chain seq x y z
N MET A 1 -11.59 -12.04 -14.73
CA MET A 1 -10.88 -13.35 -14.70
C MET A 1 -9.84 -13.42 -13.58
N ILE A 2 -8.96 -12.41 -13.45
CA ILE A 2 -7.97 -12.34 -12.36
C ILE A 2 -8.62 -12.07 -11.00
N SER A 3 -9.48 -11.06 -10.88
CA SER A 3 -10.21 -10.74 -9.64
C SER A 3 -10.99 -11.94 -9.09
N ARG A 4 -11.70 -12.67 -9.96
CA ARG A 4 -12.40 -13.92 -9.58
C ARG A 4 -11.46 -14.99 -9.03
N ARG A 5 -10.25 -15.15 -9.60
CA ARG A 5 -9.24 -16.10 -9.08
C ARG A 5 -8.69 -15.66 -7.73
N LEU A 6 -8.41 -14.37 -7.55
CA LEU A 6 -7.95 -13.80 -6.28
C LEU A 6 -9.01 -13.98 -5.19
N HIS A 7 -10.27 -13.68 -5.51
CA HIS A 7 -11.40 -13.92 -4.61
C HIS A 7 -11.56 -15.42 -4.29
N GLY A 8 -11.42 -16.30 -5.28
CA GLY A 8 -11.42 -17.75 -5.08
C GLY A 8 -10.25 -18.27 -4.22
N ALA A 9 -9.13 -17.54 -4.19
CA ALA A 9 -7.99 -17.81 -3.30
C ALA A 9 -8.17 -17.26 -1.87
N GLY A 10 -9.32 -16.65 -1.56
CA GLY A 10 -9.65 -16.13 -0.23
C GLY A 10 -9.37 -14.64 0.00
N LEU A 11 -8.85 -13.92 -1.00
CA LEU A 11 -8.76 -12.45 -0.91
C LEU A 11 -10.15 -11.83 -0.91
N ARG A 12 -10.30 -10.75 -0.16
CA ARG A 12 -11.56 -10.01 0.05
C ARG A 12 -11.28 -8.52 -0.01
N ALA A 13 -12.29 -7.73 -0.30
CA ALA A 13 -12.19 -6.28 -0.40
C ALA A 13 -11.63 -5.67 0.89
N GLY A 14 -12.11 -6.13 2.06
CA GLY A 14 -11.64 -5.67 3.36
C GLY A 14 -10.13 -5.87 3.59
N HIS A 15 -9.55 -6.98 3.13
CA HIS A 15 -8.09 -7.20 3.21
C HIS A 15 -7.32 -6.15 2.40
N MET A 16 -7.80 -5.81 1.20
CA MET A 16 -7.15 -4.84 0.34
C MET A 16 -7.34 -3.41 0.86
N GLN A 17 -8.52 -3.06 1.35
CA GLN A 17 -8.77 -1.75 1.97
C GLN A 17 -7.88 -1.56 3.21
N ALA A 18 -7.76 -2.57 4.07
CA ALA A 18 -6.84 -2.55 5.21
C ALA A 18 -5.38 -2.40 4.78
N LEU A 19 -4.94 -3.13 3.75
CA LEU A 19 -3.58 -3.02 3.22
C LEU A 19 -3.32 -1.64 2.57
N SER A 20 -4.32 -1.05 1.91
CA SER A 20 -4.24 0.30 1.33
C SER A 20 -4.00 1.34 2.42
N LEU A 21 -4.80 1.32 3.49
CA LEU A 21 -4.61 2.18 4.65
C LEU A 21 -3.28 1.90 5.37
N GLY A 22 -2.91 0.63 5.49
CA GLY A 22 -1.61 0.21 6.05
C GLY A 22 -0.43 0.79 5.25
N SER A 23 -0.54 0.86 3.92
CA SER A 23 0.48 1.46 3.05
C SER A 23 0.62 2.95 3.27
N ILE A 24 -0.48 3.68 3.55
CA ILE A 24 -0.44 5.09 3.94
C ILE A 24 0.32 5.23 5.27
N GLY A 25 -0.03 4.42 6.27
CA GLY A 25 0.65 4.41 7.56
C GLY A 25 2.15 4.12 7.43
N LEU A 26 2.51 3.12 6.62
CA LEU A 26 3.91 2.77 6.35
C LEU A 26 4.66 3.91 5.65
N CYS A 27 4.05 4.56 4.65
CA CYS A 27 4.63 5.74 3.98
C CYS A 27 4.96 6.84 5.00
N ILE A 28 4.00 7.19 5.86
CA ILE A 28 4.17 8.21 6.90
C ILE A 28 5.27 7.81 7.88
N GLY A 29 5.26 6.56 8.35
CA GLY A 29 6.28 6.03 9.26
C GLY A 29 7.69 6.08 8.65
N LEU A 30 7.84 5.69 7.39
CA LEU A 30 9.11 5.77 6.67
C LEU A 30 9.56 7.22 6.45
N TRP A 31 8.62 8.13 6.16
CA TRP A 31 8.94 9.55 6.02
C TRP A 31 9.39 10.18 7.33
N ILE A 32 8.77 9.80 8.46
CA ILE A 32 9.24 10.22 9.79
C ILE A 32 10.63 9.64 10.06
N ARG A 33 10.86 8.35 9.79
CA ARG A 33 12.16 7.69 9.95
C ARG A 33 13.26 8.34 9.09
N ALA A 34 12.91 8.84 7.90
CA ALA A 34 13.84 9.56 7.03
C ALA A 34 14.35 10.87 7.66
N LYS A 35 13.60 11.47 8.60
CA LYS A 35 14.05 12.65 9.34
C LYS A 35 15.09 12.33 10.43
N THR A 36 15.30 11.05 10.73
CA THR A 36 16.23 10.59 11.76
C THR A 36 17.45 9.86 11.18
N VAL A 37 17.67 9.93 9.86
CA VAL A 37 18.92 9.49 9.21
C VAL A 37 19.76 10.71 8.82
N ASP A 38 21.05 10.47 8.58
CA ASP A 38 21.96 11.51 8.11
C ASP A 38 21.58 12.02 6.71
N GLN A 39 22.04 13.23 6.37
CA GLN A 39 21.67 13.91 5.12
C GLN A 39 22.02 13.11 3.85
N ASP A 40 23.12 12.37 3.88
CA ASP A 40 23.55 11.52 2.75
C ASP A 40 22.57 10.37 2.48
N GLU A 41 21.92 9.84 3.52
CA GLU A 41 20.96 8.74 3.42
C GLU A 41 19.50 9.22 3.30
N ARG A 42 19.22 10.44 3.75
CA ARG A 42 17.88 11.02 3.83
C ARG A 42 17.15 11.00 2.50
N GLY A 43 17.82 11.40 1.41
CA GLY A 43 17.20 11.40 0.08
C GLY A 43 16.76 10.01 -0.37
N ASN A 44 17.54 8.97 -0.04
CA ASN A 44 17.14 7.58 -0.33
C ASN A 44 15.98 7.13 0.55
N ALA A 45 15.98 7.50 1.84
CA ALA A 45 14.90 7.18 2.76
C ALA A 45 13.57 7.85 2.35
N GLU A 46 13.59 9.13 1.94
CA GLU A 46 12.42 9.85 1.44
C GLU A 46 11.86 9.23 0.14
N ARG A 47 12.73 8.82 -0.80
CA ARG A 47 12.29 8.11 -2.02
C ARG A 47 11.58 6.79 -1.72
N ARG A 48 12.05 6.03 -0.72
CA ARG A 48 11.38 4.79 -0.28
C ARG A 48 10.00 5.07 0.31
N ALA A 49 9.88 6.12 1.13
CA ALA A 49 8.59 6.53 1.67
C ALA A 49 7.62 6.92 0.56
N LEU A 50 8.05 7.77 -0.39
CA LEU A 50 7.24 8.17 -1.55
C LEU A 50 6.82 6.97 -2.40
N PHE A 51 7.73 6.04 -2.67
CA PHE A 51 7.41 4.83 -3.44
C PHE A 51 6.28 4.03 -2.79
N VAL A 52 6.32 3.83 -1.46
CA VAL A 52 5.24 3.17 -0.71
C VAL A 52 3.95 3.98 -0.78
N GLY A 53 4.04 5.31 -0.73
CA GLY A 53 2.90 6.23 -0.84
C GLY A 53 2.14 6.18 -2.17
N LEU A 54 2.68 5.56 -3.23
CA LEU A 54 2.01 5.44 -4.53
C LEU A 54 1.08 4.21 -4.63
N TRP A 55 1.24 3.22 -3.75
CA TRP A 55 0.47 1.98 -3.77
C TRP A 55 -0.98 2.06 -3.23
N PRO A 56 -1.35 2.95 -2.28
CA PRO A 56 -2.70 2.97 -1.70
C PRO A 56 -3.85 2.99 -2.72
N PRO A 57 -3.89 3.87 -3.75
CA PRO A 57 -5.00 3.90 -4.70
C PRO A 57 -5.08 2.61 -5.53
N MET A 58 -3.93 2.04 -5.92
CA MET A 58 -3.91 0.78 -6.67
C MET A 58 -4.43 -0.39 -5.83
N ILE A 59 -3.98 -0.51 -4.59
CA ILE A 59 -4.43 -1.56 -3.67
C ILE A 59 -5.94 -1.41 -3.40
N TRP A 60 -6.43 -0.18 -3.22
CA TRP A 60 -7.85 0.09 -3.02
C TRP A 60 -8.69 -0.38 -4.22
N LEU A 61 -8.29 -0.02 -5.45
CA LEU A 61 -8.99 -0.42 -6.67
C LEU A 61 -8.98 -1.94 -6.92
N ILE A 62 -7.96 -2.65 -6.45
CA ILE A 62 -7.96 -4.12 -6.42
C ILE A 62 -9.06 -4.61 -5.46
N GLY A 63 -9.20 -3.97 -4.29
CA GLY A 63 -10.31 -4.22 -3.36
C GLY A 63 -11.68 -4.02 -4.00
N ASP A 64 -11.92 -2.86 -4.63
CA ASP A 64 -13.18 -2.57 -5.35
C ASP A 64 -13.46 -3.60 -6.45
N SER A 65 -12.41 -4.13 -7.08
CA SER A 65 -12.54 -5.17 -8.10
C SER A 65 -12.88 -6.54 -7.50
N LEU A 66 -12.50 -6.81 -6.25
CA LEU A 66 -12.83 -8.03 -5.50
C LEU A 66 -14.23 -8.00 -4.91
N GLU A 67 -14.68 -6.83 -4.43
CA GLU A 67 -16.03 -6.60 -3.89
C GLU A 67 -17.12 -6.99 -4.88
N ARG A 68 -16.87 -6.82 -6.18
CA ARG A 68 -17.78 -7.27 -7.26
C ARG A 68 -17.98 -8.79 -7.36
N HIS A 69 -17.19 -9.58 -6.63
CA HIS A 69 -17.28 -11.05 -6.56
C HIS A 69 -17.66 -11.55 -5.17
N GLU A 70 -17.85 -10.65 -4.19
CA GLU A 70 -18.44 -10.96 -2.88
C GLU A 70 -19.95 -11.16 -3.02
#